data_AF-A0A925MAR9-F1
#
_entry.id   AF-A0A925MAR9-F1
#
_cell.length_a   1.000
_cell.length_b   1.000
_cell.length_c   1.000
_cell.angle_alpha   90.00
_cell.angle_beta   90.00
_cell.angle_gamma   90.00
#
_symmetry.space_group_name_H-M   'P 1'
#
loop_
_entity.id
_entity.type
_entity.pdbx_description
1 polymer ?
#
loop_
_entity_poly.entity_id
_entity_poly.type
_entity_poly.pdbx_seq_one_letter_code
_entity_poly.pdbx_strand_id
1 'polypeptide(L)'
;MATPVLRGLAVIPAVRRLIELALDEDLGRGDVTSRAVFGGGGGGGDGVGEGPRVVAEMNAREPIVAFGIEIAAAVFAMVDPTIEVDLCAQDGARVDRGALL
;
A
#
# COMPACT_ATOMS: atom_id res chain seq x y z
N MET A 1 -16.06 -7.94 -2.45
CA MET A 1 -14.90 -7.08 -2.12
C MET A 1 -14.53 -7.35 -0.68
N ALA A 2 -13.39 -8.01 -0.46
CA ALA A 2 -12.93 -8.31 0.88
C ALA A 2 -12.38 -7.01 1.47
N THR A 3 -13.12 -6.38 2.37
CA THR A 3 -12.56 -5.35 3.24
C THR A 3 -11.33 -5.96 3.90
N PRO A 4 -10.12 -5.41 3.75
CA PRO A 4 -8.96 -5.94 4.44
C PRO A 4 -9.27 -5.83 5.93
N VAL A 5 -9.46 -6.98 6.56
CA VAL A 5 -9.69 -7.07 7.99
C VAL A 5 -8.41 -6.53 8.61
N LEU A 6 -8.48 -5.34 9.21
CA LEU A 6 -7.36 -4.80 9.98
C LEU A 6 -6.96 -5.85 11.02
N ARG A 7 -5.66 -6.15 11.10
CA ARG A 7 -5.07 -7.18 11.95
C ARG A 7 -3.83 -6.64 12.64
N GLY A 8 -3.34 -7.39 13.63
CA GLY A 8 -2.10 -7.06 14.34
C GLY A 8 -2.16 -5.67 14.97
N LEU A 9 -1.06 -4.91 14.84
CA LEU A 9 -0.99 -3.56 15.40
C LEU A 9 -1.91 -2.55 14.71
N ALA A 10 -2.35 -2.81 13.47
CA ALA A 10 -3.19 -1.87 12.71
C ALA A 10 -4.60 -1.69 13.30
N VAL A 11 -5.05 -2.60 14.18
CA VAL A 11 -6.33 -2.44 14.90
C VAL A 11 -6.23 -1.45 16.06
N ILE A 12 -5.03 -1.14 16.52
CA ILE A 12 -4.81 -0.24 17.65
C ILE A 12 -5.12 1.19 17.20
N PRO A 13 -6.04 1.91 17.87
CA PRO A 13 -6.45 3.25 17.45
C PRO A 13 -5.29 4.24 17.33
N ALA A 14 -4.31 4.18 18.23
CA ALA A 14 -3.13 5.02 18.17
C ALA A 14 -2.26 4.75 16.94
N VAL A 15 -2.10 3.49 16.54
CA VAL A 15 -1.36 3.10 15.33
C VAL A 15 -2.11 3.57 14.09
N ARG A 16 -3.43 3.39 14.04
CA ARG A 16 -4.27 3.92 12.96
C ARG A 16 -4.11 5.42 12.80
N ARG A 17 -4.08 6.16 13.92
CA ARG A 17 -3.86 7.60 13.90
C ARG A 17 -2.49 7.98 13.33
N LEU A 18 -1.45 7.18 13.61
CA LEU A 18 -0.12 7.40 13.02
C LEU A 18 -0.13 7.16 11.50
N ILE A 19 -0.85 6.14 11.01
CA ILE A 19 -1.01 5.91 9.57
C ILE A 19 -1.70 7.12 8.91
N GLU A 20 -2.80 7.59 9.50
CA GLU A 20 -3.52 8.77 9.00
C GLU A 20 -2.61 10.01 8.95
N LEU A 21 -1.80 10.24 9.98
CA LEU A 21 -0.86 11.36 10.01
C LEU A 21 0.25 11.24 8.95
N ALA A 22 0.79 10.04 8.74
CA ALA A 22 1.80 9.80 7.71
C ALA A 22 1.24 10.00 6.30
N LEU A 23 0.00 9.56 6.06
CA LEU A 23 -0.67 9.78 4.78
C LEU A 23 -0.98 11.27 4.53
N ASP A 24 -1.39 12.01 5.57
CA ASP A 24 -1.62 13.45 5.47
C ASP A 24 -0.32 14.22 5.17
N GLU A 25 0.81 13.81 5.78
CA GLU A 25 2.14 14.36 5.51
C GLU A 25 2.55 14.16 4.04
N ASP A 26 2.47 12.92 3.54
CA ASP A 26 3.01 12.55 2.22
C ASP A 26 2.07 12.96 1.08
N LEU A 27 0.77 12.70 1.22
CA LEU A 27 -0.22 12.96 0.17
C LEU A 27 -0.74 14.40 0.24
N GLY A 28 -1.04 14.93 1.43
CA GLY A 28 -1.62 16.26 1.62
C GLY A 28 -2.73 16.61 0.62
N ARG A 29 -2.40 17.37 -0.43
CA ARG A 29 -3.33 17.82 -1.49
C ARG A 29 -3.50 16.83 -2.66
N GLY A 30 -2.87 15.65 -2.57
CA GLY A 30 -2.89 14.56 -3.52
C GLY A 30 -1.54 14.32 -4.22
N ASP A 31 -1.42 13.14 -4.84
CA ASP A 31 -0.23 12.72 -5.58
C ASP A 31 -0.26 13.24 -7.03
N VAL A 32 0.42 14.36 -7.28
CA VAL A 32 0.49 14.98 -8.62
C VAL A 32 1.33 14.15 -9.60
N THR A 33 2.36 13.47 -9.11
CA THR A 33 3.34 12.77 -9.94
C THR A 33 2.72 11.49 -10.48
N SER A 34 2.11 10.67 -9.62
CA SER A 34 1.43 9.45 -10.05
C SER A 34 0.28 9.75 -11.00
N ARG A 35 -0.50 10.81 -10.78
CA ARG A 35 -1.56 11.22 -11.73
C ARG A 35 -1.01 11.61 -13.09
N ALA A 36 0.11 12.34 -13.14
CA ALA A 36 0.73 12.72 -14.41
C ALA A 36 1.32 11.51 -15.16
N VAL A 37 1.85 10.52 -14.44
CA VAL A 37 2.47 9.32 -15.02
C VAL A 37 1.43 8.29 -15.45
N PHE A 38 0.43 8.01 -14.61
CA PHE A 38 -0.54 6.93 -14.81
C PHE A 38 -1.90 7.38 -15.37
N GLY A 39 -2.26 8.66 -15.22
CA GLY A 39 -3.55 9.21 -15.65
C GLY A 39 -3.62 9.68 -17.12
N GLY A 40 -2.60 9.38 -17.94
CA GLY A 40 -2.36 10.04 -19.23
C GLY A 40 -2.44 9.17 -20.50
N GLY A 41 -3.19 8.07 -20.52
CA GLY A 41 -3.11 7.09 -21.61
C GLY A 41 -4.43 6.66 -22.26
N GLY A 42 -5.06 7.49 -23.11
CA GLY A 42 -6.11 7.03 -24.02
C GLY A 42 -6.94 8.11 -24.72
N GLY A 43 -6.43 8.63 -25.84
CA GLY A 43 -7.13 9.28 -26.98
C GLY A 43 -8.50 9.96 -26.81
N GLY A 44 -8.53 11.28 -27.05
CA GLY A 44 -9.64 11.99 -27.68
C GLY A 44 -11.03 11.86 -27.02
N GLY A 45 -11.32 12.77 -26.09
CA GLY A 45 -12.68 13.03 -25.59
C GLY A 45 -12.75 12.91 -24.08
N ASP A 46 -12.90 14.05 -23.41
CA ASP A 46 -13.60 14.40 -22.15
C ASP A 46 -13.64 13.41 -20.95
N GLY A 47 -12.93 12.29 -20.99
CA GLY A 47 -13.00 11.20 -20.02
C GLY A 47 -11.69 11.01 -19.27
N VAL A 48 -11.75 11.14 -17.95
CA VAL A 48 -10.69 10.69 -17.03
C VAL A 48 -10.56 9.17 -17.17
N GLY A 49 -9.60 8.69 -17.96
CA GLY A 49 -9.37 7.26 -18.16
C GLY A 49 -8.78 6.59 -16.92
N GLU A 50 -9.22 5.35 -16.63
CA GLU A 50 -8.63 4.50 -15.59
C GLU A 50 -7.16 4.19 -15.95
N GLY A 51 -6.24 4.38 -15.00
CA GLY A 51 -4.83 4.02 -15.17
C GLY A 51 -4.62 2.51 -15.35
N PRO A 52 -3.42 2.07 -15.75
CA PRO A 52 -3.14 0.65 -15.95
C PRO A 52 -3.26 -0.14 -14.64
N ARG A 53 -3.81 -1.36 -14.72
CA ARG A 53 -3.71 -2.33 -13.61
C ARG A 53 -2.29 -2.87 -13.54
N VAL A 54 -1.70 -2.83 -12.36
CA VAL A 54 -0.32 -3.26 -12.11
C VAL A 54 -0.27 -4.21 -10.91
N VAL A 55 0.76 -5.04 -10.87
CA VAL A 55 1.13 -5.88 -9.72
C VAL A 55 2.48 -5.39 -9.23
N ALA A 56 2.62 -5.25 -7.91
CA ALA A 56 3.86 -4.85 -7.26
C ALA A 56 4.24 -5.86 -6.19
N GLU A 57 5.55 -6.09 -6.03
CA GLU A 57 6.11 -7.02 -5.06
C GLU A 57 6.98 -6.28 -4.04
N MET A 58 6.66 -6.42 -2.76
CA MET A 58 7.47 -5.90 -1.68
C MET A 58 8.52 -6.95 -1.30
N ASN A 59 9.79 -6.65 -1.55
CA ASN A 59 10.91 -7.59 -1.41
C ASN A 59 11.90 -7.16 -0.33
N ALA A 60 12.35 -8.09 0.52
CA ALA A 60 13.42 -7.86 1.47
C ALA A 60 14.77 -7.68 0.75
N ARG A 61 15.47 -6.56 0.98
CA ARG A 61 16.78 -6.28 0.34
C ARG A 61 17.96 -6.88 1.10
N GLU A 62 17.75 -7.30 2.33
CA GLU A 62 18.71 -7.95 3.21
C GLU A 62 17.97 -8.88 4.17
N PRO A 63 18.68 -9.78 4.89
CA PRO A 63 18.04 -10.61 5.91
C PRO A 63 17.47 -9.75 7.04
N ILE A 64 16.18 -9.89 7.31
CA ILE A 64 15.46 -9.11 8.34
C ILE A 64 14.55 -10.02 9.19
N VAL A 65 14.12 -9.48 10.32
CA VAL A 65 12.89 -9.93 10.97
C VAL A 65 11.77 -9.04 10.44
N ALA A 66 10.85 -9.59 9.66
CA ALA A 66 9.72 -8.85 9.13
C ALA A 66 8.83 -8.37 10.29
N PHE A 67 8.45 -7.10 10.28
CA PHE A 67 7.53 -6.52 11.28
C PHE A 67 6.85 -5.27 10.72
N GLY A 68 5.56 -5.10 10.98
CA GLY A 68 4.73 -4.05 10.38
C GLY A 68 4.09 -4.43 9.06
N ILE A 69 4.00 -5.72 8.72
CA ILE A 69 3.39 -6.19 7.46
C ILE A 69 1.90 -5.84 7.41
N GLU A 70 1.17 -6.03 8.51
CA GLU A 70 -0.24 -5.64 8.61
C GLU A 70 -0.44 -4.12 8.64
N ILE A 71 0.58 -3.35 9.06
CA ILE A 71 0.57 -1.89 8.96
C ILE A 71 0.66 -1.48 7.49
N ALA A 72 1.57 -2.07 6.71
CA ALA A 72 1.69 -1.81 5.28
C ALA A 72 0.39 -2.14 4.53
N ALA A 73 -0.25 -3.27 4.83
CA ALA A 73 -1.55 -3.61 4.25
C ALA A 73 -2.65 -2.60 4.61
N ALA A 74 -2.67 -2.10 5.85
CA ALA A 74 -3.61 -1.07 6.28
C ALA A 74 -3.37 0.27 5.56
N VAL A 75 -2.11 0.64 5.30
CA VAL A 75 -1.76 1.82 4.50
C VAL A 75 -2.34 1.70 3.09
N PHE A 76 -2.11 0.59 2.39
CA PHE A 76 -2.66 0.38 1.03
C PHE A 76 -4.19 0.48 1.01
N ALA A 77 -4.86 -0.15 1.98
CA ALA A 77 -6.31 -0.09 2.11
C ALA A 77 -6.85 1.33 2.35
N MET A 78 -6.10 2.16 3.06
CA MET A 78 -6.45 3.56 3.33
C MET A 78 -6.18 4.48 2.13
N VAL A 79 -5.15 4.17 1.34
CA VAL A 79 -4.83 4.91 0.10
C VAL A 79 -5.88 4.61 -0.98
N ASP A 80 -6.15 3.33 -1.24
CA ASP A 80 -7.17 2.90 -2.19
C ASP A 80 -7.72 1.52 -1.78
N PRO A 81 -9.01 1.42 -1.39
CA PRO A 81 -9.61 0.16 -0.94
C PRO A 81 -9.79 -0.88 -2.05
N THR A 82 -9.49 -0.54 -3.30
CA THR A 82 -9.50 -1.48 -4.44
C THR A 82 -8.19 -2.23 -4.62
N ILE A 83 -7.12 -1.83 -3.91
CA ILE A 83 -5.84 -2.54 -3.92
C ILE A 83 -5.99 -3.87 -3.18
N GLU A 84 -5.66 -4.96 -3.88
CA GLU A 84 -5.57 -6.30 -3.31
C GLU A 84 -4.16 -6.52 -2.77
N VAL A 85 -4.05 -7.02 -1.54
CA VAL A 85 -2.77 -7.23 -0.85
C VAL A 85 -2.68 -8.67 -0.35
N ASP A 86 -1.66 -9.39 -0.82
CA ASP A 86 -1.30 -10.73 -0.37
C ASP A 86 -0.09 -10.66 0.59
N LEU A 87 -0.27 -11.14 1.82
CA LEU A 87 0.80 -11.15 2.81
C LEU A 87 1.68 -12.40 2.63
N CYS A 88 2.94 -12.22 2.27
CA CYS A 88 3.89 -13.32 2.04
C CYS A 88 4.73 -13.65 3.28
N ALA A 89 4.81 -12.72 4.24
CA ALA A 89 5.48 -12.89 5.52
C ALA A 89 4.56 -12.51 6.69
N GLN A 90 4.87 -13.05 7.87
CA GLN A 90 4.20 -12.68 9.12
C GLN A 90 5.14 -11.83 9.98
N ASP A 91 4.56 -10.94 10.78
CA ASP A 91 5.31 -10.20 11.78
C ASP A 91 6.05 -11.17 12.74
N GLY A 92 7.34 -10.93 12.92
CA GLY A 92 8.28 -11.76 13.67
C GLY A 92 9.00 -12.83 12.84
N ALA A 93 8.64 -13.05 11.57
CA ALA A 93 9.32 -14.01 10.72
C ALA A 93 10.73 -13.53 10.32
N ARG A 94 11.71 -14.44 10.37
CA ARG A 94 13.03 -14.21 9.76
C ARG A 94 12.94 -14.51 8.29
N VAL A 95 13.32 -13.56 7.44
CA VAL A 95 13.30 -13.69 5.98
C VAL A 95 14.66 -13.32 5.41
N ASP A 96 15.05 -14.00 4.34
CA ASP A 96 16.31 -13.75 3.64
C ASP A 96 16.17 -12.63 2.61
N ARG A 97 17.31 -12.17 2.06
CA ARG A 97 17.32 -11.29 0.90
C ARG A 97 16.53 -11.92 -0.26
N GLY A 98 15.66 -11.12 -0.87
CA GLY A 98 14.83 -11.52 -2.01
C GLY A 98 13.54 -12.21 -1.62
N ALA A 99 13.26 -12.40 -0.33
CA ALA A 99 11.97 -12.89 0.11
C ALA A 99 10.87 -11.85 -0.14
N LEU A 100 9.71 -12.33 -0.59
CA LEU A 100 8.47 -11.56 -0.65
C LEU A 100 7.93 -11.36 0.77
N LEU A 101 7.42 -10.15 1.04
CA LEU A 101 6.85 -9.73 2.32
C LEU A 101 5.33 -9.70 2.27
#